data_AF-A0A0F8CCC0-F1
#
_entry.id   AF-A0A0F8CCC0-F1
#
_cell.length_a   1.000
_cell.length_b   1.000
_cell.length_c   1.000
_cell.angle_alpha   90.00
_cell.angle_beta   90.00
_cell.angle_gamma   90.00
#
_symmetry.space_group_name_H-M   'P 1'
#
loop_
_entity.id
_entity.type
_entity.pdbx_description
1 polymer ?
#
loop_
_entity_poly.entity_id
_entity_poly.type
_entity_poly.pdbx_seq_one_letter_code
_entity_poly.pdbx_strand_id
1 'polypeptide(L)'
;MKIKAIITIALIISAALMASKVSPGVNMEQFREGKYIHIDSMVIEFDKTDADVQVKYSLSPFAQAYMFLFGSRHLEPKIEEIFFDFEDVEVERIGRNSALIHIENISRQNDEFYLHDSRKLGMQPDVLTLVYPTTARQNIEHATATPDLFYK
;
A
#
# COMPACT_ATOMS: atom_id res chain seq x y z
N MET A 1 23.03 23.97 13.40
CA MET A 1 23.48 22.56 13.40
C MET A 1 25.00 22.53 13.23
N LYS A 2 25.77 21.86 14.10
CA LYS A 2 27.25 21.92 14.06
C LYS A 2 27.76 21.12 12.86
N ILE A 3 28.71 21.67 12.08
CA ILE A 3 29.31 21.04 10.87
C ILE A 3 29.72 19.57 11.09
N LYS A 4 30.17 19.24 12.31
CA LYS A 4 30.49 17.86 12.72
C LYS A 4 29.31 16.89 12.55
N ALA A 5 28.08 17.31 12.89
CA ALA A 5 26.89 16.49 12.75
C ALA A 5 26.55 16.20 11.28
N ILE A 6 26.75 17.19 10.39
CA ILE A 6 26.52 17.02 8.94
C ILE A 6 27.52 16.00 8.37
N ILE A 7 28.80 16.11 8.76
CA ILE A 7 29.85 15.17 8.33
C ILE A 7 29.56 13.76 8.83
N THR A 8 29.12 13.60 10.08
CA THR A 8 28.78 12.29 10.65
C THR A 8 27.59 11.65 9.91
N ILE A 9 26.55 12.42 9.61
CA ILE A 9 25.40 11.92 8.84
C ILE A 9 25.83 11.50 7.43
N ALA A 10 26.63 12.31 6.75
CA ALA A 10 27.15 12.00 5.42
C ALA A 10 28.03 10.73 5.39
N LEU A 11 28.85 10.51 6.42
CA LEU A 11 29.67 9.32 6.59
C LEU A 11 28.84 8.07 6.82
N ILE A 12 27.79 8.14 7.65
CA ILE A 12 26.89 7.02 7.91
C ILE A 12 26.15 6.63 6.62
N ILE A 13 25.64 7.61 5.87
CA ILE A 13 24.97 7.37 4.57
C ILE A 13 25.94 6.72 3.58
N SER A 14 27.17 7.25 3.49
CA SER A 14 28.20 6.73 2.58
C SER A 14 28.66 5.31 2.95
N ALA A 15 28.81 5.01 4.24
CA ALA A 15 29.15 3.66 4.72
C ALA A 15 28.01 2.67 4.44
N ALA A 16 26.75 3.07 4.62
CA ALA A 16 25.58 2.25 4.28
C ALA A 16 25.51 1.97 2.76
N LEU A 17 25.81 2.98 1.93
CA LEU A 17 25.87 2.85 0.47
C LEU A 17 27.05 1.99 -0.01
N MET A 18 28.19 2.00 0.69
CA MET A 18 29.31 1.11 0.36
C MET A 18 29.04 -0.33 0.80
N ALA A 19 28.45 -0.54 1.98
CA ALA A 19 28.09 -1.87 2.47
C ALA A 19 27.07 -2.57 1.55
N SER A 20 26.15 -1.82 0.94
CA SER A 20 25.19 -2.37 -0.03
C SER A 20 25.81 -2.79 -1.36
N LYS A 21 26.98 -2.23 -1.75
CA LYS A 21 27.70 -2.59 -2.99
C LYS A 21 28.46 -3.92 -2.89
N VAL A 22 28.78 -4.37 -1.67
CA VAL A 22 29.67 -5.53 -1.43
C VAL A 22 28.88 -6.81 -1.12
N SER A 23 27.60 -6.70 -0.78
CA SER A 23 26.75 -7.85 -0.51
C SER A 23 26.07 -8.36 -1.79
N PRO A 24 26.45 -9.54 -2.33
CA PRO A 24 25.71 -10.16 -3.42
C PRO A 24 24.30 -10.49 -2.90
N GLY A 25 23.28 -9.79 -3.41
CA GLY A 25 21.88 -9.94 -3.00
C GLY A 25 21.12 -8.65 -2.76
N VAL A 26 21.80 -7.49 -2.66
CA VAL A 26 21.11 -6.20 -2.53
C VAL A 26 20.79 -5.64 -3.92
N ASN A 27 19.54 -5.82 -4.37
CA ASN A 27 19.08 -5.31 -5.65
C ASN A 27 18.92 -3.77 -5.59
N MET A 28 19.80 -3.06 -6.30
CA MET A 28 19.83 -1.59 -6.41
C MET A 28 18.53 -1.00 -6.99
N GLU A 29 17.68 -1.79 -7.66
CA GLU A 29 16.35 -1.37 -8.12
C GLU A 29 15.46 -0.89 -6.95
N GLN A 30 15.66 -1.43 -5.74
CA GLN A 30 14.91 -1.05 -4.53
C GLN A 30 15.30 0.33 -3.97
N PHE A 31 16.33 0.96 -4.53
CA PHE A 31 16.82 2.29 -4.14
C PHE A 31 16.48 3.39 -5.17
N ARG A 32 15.75 3.07 -6.24
CA ARG A 32 15.30 4.09 -7.21
C ARG A 32 14.16 4.92 -6.60
N GLU A 33 14.26 6.25 -6.74
CA GLU A 33 13.21 7.20 -6.36
C GLU A 33 11.82 6.71 -6.81
N GLY A 34 10.90 6.54 -5.86
CA GLY A 34 9.53 6.11 -6.11
C GLY A 34 9.20 4.64 -5.80
N LYS A 35 10.19 3.76 -5.58
CA LYS A 35 9.95 2.33 -5.28
C LYS A 35 10.33 1.93 -3.85
N TYR A 36 9.74 2.60 -2.86
CA TYR A 36 9.98 2.32 -1.43
C TYR A 36 9.02 1.28 -0.85
N ILE A 37 7.87 1.10 -1.49
CA ILE A 37 6.81 0.17 -1.15
C ILE A 37 6.40 -0.57 -2.41
N HIS A 38 6.25 -1.89 -2.30
CA HIS A 38 5.72 -2.77 -3.34
C HIS A 38 4.48 -3.45 -2.79
N ILE A 39 3.38 -3.45 -3.55
CA ILE A 39 2.12 -4.02 -3.10
C ILE A 39 2.04 -5.48 -3.57
N ASP A 40 2.30 -6.40 -2.65
CA ASP A 40 2.30 -7.85 -2.93
C ASP A 40 0.87 -8.35 -3.20
N SER A 41 -0.10 -7.89 -2.41
CA SER A 41 -1.51 -8.23 -2.63
C SER A 41 -2.44 -7.23 -1.98
N MET A 42 -3.60 -7.01 -2.59
CA MET A 42 -4.69 -6.22 -2.03
C MET A 42 -5.95 -7.08 -1.98
N VAL A 43 -6.62 -7.14 -0.83
CA VAL A 43 -7.90 -7.82 -0.68
C VAL A 43 -8.94 -6.78 -0.31
N ILE A 44 -9.95 -6.59 -1.16
CA ILE A 44 -11.11 -5.75 -0.89
C ILE A 44 -12.28 -6.68 -0.56
N GLU A 45 -12.79 -6.58 0.66
CA GLU A 45 -13.94 -7.33 1.15
C GLU A 45 -15.14 -6.40 1.23
N PHE A 46 -16.09 -6.58 0.31
CA PHE A 46 -17.29 -5.76 0.25
C PHE A 46 -18.28 -6.16 1.34
N ASP A 47 -18.79 -5.17 2.07
CA ASP A 47 -19.93 -5.29 2.97
C ASP A 47 -20.95 -4.19 2.64
N LYS A 48 -21.97 -4.56 1.86
CA LYS A 48 -23.05 -3.67 1.41
C LYS A 48 -22.54 -2.43 0.67
N THR A 49 -22.53 -1.26 1.31
CA THR A 49 -22.06 -0.01 0.71
C THR A 49 -20.60 0.27 0.99
N ASP A 50 -19.99 -0.49 1.89
CA ASP A 50 -18.67 -0.23 2.47
C ASP A 50 -17.73 -1.41 2.13
N ALA A 51 -16.44 -1.26 2.45
CA ALA A 51 -15.48 -2.35 2.32
C ALA A 51 -14.32 -2.24 3.32
N ASP A 52 -13.85 -3.41 3.76
CA ASP A 52 -12.58 -3.54 4.44
C ASP A 52 -11.50 -3.95 3.44
N VAL A 53 -10.35 -3.29 3.51
CA VAL A 53 -9.23 -3.53 2.62
C VAL A 53 -7.99 -3.94 3.40
N GLN A 54 -7.48 -5.13 3.08
CA GLN A 54 -6.19 -5.58 3.54
C GLN A 54 -5.14 -5.43 2.43
N VAL A 55 -4.16 -4.56 2.67
CA VAL A 55 -3.01 -4.38 1.78
C VAL A 55 -1.81 -5.10 2.38
N LYS A 56 -1.21 -6.05 1.67
CA LYS A 56 0.09 -6.62 2.00
C LYS A 56 1.15 -5.99 1.12
N TYR A 57 2.25 -5.60 1.74
CA TYR A 57 3.31 -4.89 1.05
C TYR A 57 4.69 -5.27 1.58
N SER A 58 5.66 -5.07 0.68
CA SER A 58 7.08 -5.21 0.95
C SER A 58 7.74 -3.85 0.87
N LEU A 59 8.48 -3.50 1.93
CA LEU A 59 9.21 -2.24 2.03
C LEU A 59 10.67 -2.45 1.59
N SER A 60 11.25 -1.48 0.90
CA SER A 60 12.69 -1.48 0.64
C SER A 60 13.48 -1.43 1.95
N PRO A 61 14.74 -1.89 2.01
CA PRO A 61 15.55 -1.83 3.23
C PRO A 61 15.64 -0.43 3.85
N PHE A 62 15.67 0.62 3.01
CA PHE A 62 15.63 2.01 3.46
C PHE A 62 14.29 2.37 4.10
N ALA A 63 13.17 2.00 3.46
CA ALA A 63 11.84 2.24 4.01
C ALA A 63 11.60 1.47 5.32
N GLN A 64 12.12 0.24 5.43
CA GLN A 64 12.10 -0.52 6.68
C GLN A 64 12.90 0.18 7.79
N ALA A 65 14.10 0.67 7.49
CA ALA A 65 14.93 1.40 8.45
C ALA A 65 14.26 2.72 8.87
N TYR A 66 13.67 3.45 7.92
CA TYR A 66 12.91 4.67 8.19
C TYR A 66 11.71 4.38 9.10
N MET A 67 10.89 3.39 8.76
CA MET A 67 9.75 2.98 9.58
C MET A 67 10.16 2.52 10.98
N PHE A 68 11.30 1.83 11.11
CA PHE A 68 11.83 1.43 12.42
C PHE A 68 12.22 2.63 13.29
N LEU A 69 12.82 3.67 12.70
CA LEU A 69 13.28 4.86 13.43
C LEU A 69 12.16 5.84 13.75
N PHE A 70 11.19 5.99 12.85
CA PHE A 70 10.17 7.05 12.91
C PHE A 70 8.76 6.52 13.20
N GLY A 71 8.55 5.20 13.15
CA GLY A 71 7.24 4.56 13.35
C GLY A 71 6.44 4.40 12.06
N SER A 72 5.43 3.54 12.09
CA SER A 72 4.61 3.18 10.91
C SER A 72 3.67 4.27 10.43
N ARG A 73 3.33 5.23 11.28
CA ARG A 73 2.44 6.35 10.93
C ARG A 73 2.94 7.18 9.75
N HIS A 74 4.25 7.23 9.52
CA HIS A 74 4.80 7.95 8.38
C HIS A 74 4.52 7.29 7.02
N LEU A 75 4.01 6.06 6.99
CA LEU A 75 3.55 5.41 5.75
C LEU A 75 2.10 5.77 5.41
N GLU A 76 1.34 6.35 6.36
CA GLU A 76 -0.07 6.69 6.20
C GLU A 76 -0.35 7.48 4.92
N PRO A 77 0.36 8.58 4.59
CA PRO A 77 0.12 9.31 3.35
C PRO A 77 0.35 8.48 2.09
N LYS A 78 1.28 7.51 2.16
CA LYS A 78 1.58 6.64 1.02
C LYS A 78 0.55 5.53 0.85
N ILE A 79 -0.06 5.08 1.95
CA ILE A 79 -1.18 4.13 1.94
C ILE A 79 -2.44 4.84 1.40
N GLU A 80 -2.73 6.06 1.84
CA GLU A 80 -3.85 6.87 1.32
C GLU A 80 -3.72 7.13 -0.18
N GLU A 81 -2.50 7.39 -0.68
CA GLU A 81 -2.25 7.59 -2.12
C GLU A 81 -2.66 6.38 -2.98
N ILE A 82 -2.69 5.16 -2.41
CA ILE A 82 -3.19 3.96 -3.11
C ILE A 82 -4.67 4.12 -3.48
N PHE A 83 -5.43 4.77 -2.60
CA PHE A 83 -6.88 4.91 -2.68
C PHE A 83 -7.29 6.34 -3.06
N PHE A 84 -6.45 7.07 -3.78
CA PHE A 84 -6.71 8.49 -4.13
C PHE A 84 -8.03 8.75 -4.86
N ASP A 85 -8.59 7.74 -5.55
CA ASP A 85 -9.82 7.84 -6.33
C ASP A 85 -11.08 7.44 -5.52
N PHE A 86 -10.89 7.08 -4.25
CA PHE A 86 -11.94 6.77 -3.29
C PHE A 86 -12.20 7.99 -2.39
N GLU A 87 -13.45 8.19 -2.01
CA GLU A 87 -13.88 9.42 -1.31
C GLU A 87 -13.65 9.31 0.20
N ASP A 88 -14.18 8.25 0.83
CA ASP A 88 -14.20 8.09 2.27
C ASP A 88 -13.26 6.93 2.69
N VAL A 89 -11.98 7.23 2.88
CA VAL A 89 -10.93 6.25 3.22
C VAL A 89 -10.40 6.50 4.62
N GLU A 90 -10.44 5.48 5.48
CA GLU A 90 -9.87 5.50 6.83
C GLU A 90 -8.77 4.44 6.97
N VAL A 91 -7.56 4.86 7.35
CA VAL A 91 -6.46 3.94 7.66
C VAL A 91 -6.54 3.49 9.12
N GLU A 92 -7.13 2.33 9.36
CA GLU A 92 -7.29 1.79 10.72
C GLU A 92 -5.95 1.37 11.36
N ARG A 93 -5.07 0.75 10.55
CA ARG A 93 -3.81 0.19 11.07
C ARG A 93 -2.74 0.10 10.00
N ILE A 94 -1.53 0.49 10.36
CA ILE A 94 -0.31 0.25 9.56
C ILE A 94 0.66 -0.61 10.36
N GLY A 95 0.88 -1.83 9.87
CA GLY A 95 1.84 -2.81 10.37
C GLY A 95 3.21 -2.69 9.71
N ARG A 96 4.01 -3.76 9.79
CA ARG A 96 5.35 -3.83 9.17
C ARG A 96 5.30 -4.16 7.67
N ASN A 97 4.33 -4.99 7.30
CA ASN A 97 4.18 -5.60 5.98
C ASN A 97 2.71 -5.65 5.55
N SER A 98 1.83 -4.95 6.29
CA SER A 98 0.43 -4.88 5.96
C SER A 98 -0.22 -3.59 6.48
N ALA A 99 -1.33 -3.22 5.87
CA ALA A 99 -2.24 -2.19 6.37
C ALA A 99 -3.68 -2.71 6.32
N LEU A 100 -4.50 -2.21 7.24
CA LEU A 100 -5.95 -2.36 7.26
C LEU A 100 -6.55 -0.98 7.04
N ILE A 101 -7.49 -0.92 6.11
CA ILE A 101 -8.16 0.29 5.65
C ILE A 101 -9.65 -0.02 5.63
N HIS A 102 -10.45 0.93 6.06
CA HIS A 102 -11.90 0.93 5.89
C HIS A 102 -12.27 1.95 4.81
N ILE A 103 -13.17 1.59 3.90
CA ILE A 103 -13.67 2.49 2.85
C ILE A 103 -15.19 2.53 2.96
N GLU A 104 -15.72 3.70 3.31
CA GLU A 104 -17.16 3.93 3.34
C GLU A 104 -17.67 4.27 1.94
N ASN A 105 -18.94 3.97 1.67
CA ASN A 105 -19.64 4.39 0.44
C ASN A 105 -18.93 3.96 -0.87
N ILE A 106 -18.14 2.88 -0.82
CA ILE A 106 -17.46 2.30 -2.00
C ILE A 106 -18.46 1.79 -3.05
N SER A 107 -19.68 1.45 -2.63
CA SER A 107 -20.78 0.99 -3.49
C SER A 107 -22.08 1.75 -3.22
N ARG A 108 -22.88 1.95 -4.27
CA ARG A 108 -24.21 2.54 -4.17
C ARG A 108 -25.27 1.44 -4.09
N GLN A 109 -26.20 1.55 -3.15
CA GLN A 109 -27.34 0.64 -3.08
C GLN A 109 -28.40 0.98 -4.15
N ASN A 110 -28.91 -0.06 -4.81
CA ASN A 110 -30.05 0.01 -5.72
C ASN A 110 -30.95 -1.22 -5.49
N ASP A 111 -32.11 -1.01 -4.87
CA ASP A 111 -33.00 -2.06 -4.38
C ASP A 111 -32.26 -3.08 -3.46
N GLU A 112 -32.23 -4.35 -3.86
CA GLU A 112 -31.56 -5.44 -3.15
C GLU A 112 -30.08 -5.61 -3.55
N PHE A 113 -29.54 -4.72 -4.39
CA PHE A 113 -28.23 -4.86 -4.98
C PHE A 113 -27.32 -3.67 -4.67
N TYR A 114 -26.02 -3.91 -4.83
CA TYR A 114 -24.96 -2.92 -4.65
C TYR A 114 -24.16 -2.78 -5.95
N LEU A 115 -23.92 -1.53 -6.34
CA LEU A 115 -23.18 -1.15 -7.53
C LEU A 115 -21.87 -0.49 -7.13
N HIS A 116 -20.76 -1.11 -7.50
CA HIS A 116 -19.45 -0.51 -7.39
C HIS A 116 -19.03 0.00 -8.77
N ASP A 117 -18.82 1.32 -8.86
CA ASP A 117 -18.24 1.94 -10.04
C ASP A 117 -16.71 1.82 -9.96
N SER A 118 -16.05 1.54 -11.09
CA SER A 118 -14.60 1.37 -11.17
C SER A 118 -13.84 2.58 -10.58
N ARG A 119 -12.88 2.31 -9.68
CA ARG A 119 -12.00 3.30 -9.06
C ARG A 119 -10.54 2.99 -9.36
N LYS A 120 -9.77 3.99 -9.72
CA LYS A 120 -8.33 3.86 -9.99
C LYS A 120 -7.54 3.59 -8.71
N LEU A 121 -6.50 2.77 -8.85
CA LEU A 121 -5.52 2.52 -7.79
C LEU A 121 -4.27 3.35 -8.06
N GLY A 122 -3.77 4.05 -7.04
CA GLY A 122 -2.54 4.83 -7.13
C GLY A 122 -1.28 3.96 -7.24
N MET A 123 -1.38 2.69 -6.84
CA MET A 123 -0.33 1.70 -7.00
C MET A 123 -0.94 0.36 -7.45
N GLN A 124 -0.26 -0.29 -8.38
CA GLN A 124 -0.68 -1.59 -8.93
C GLN A 124 -0.24 -2.72 -7.98
N PRO A 125 -1.18 -3.46 -7.35
CA PRO A 125 -0.84 -4.69 -6.65
C PRO A 125 -0.43 -5.78 -7.64
N ASP A 126 0.41 -6.73 -7.22
CA ASP A 126 0.65 -7.94 -8.01
C ASP A 126 -0.66 -8.72 -8.19
N VAL A 127 -1.46 -8.82 -7.13
CA VAL A 127 -2.80 -9.42 -7.15
C VAL A 127 -3.79 -8.58 -6.37
N LEU A 128 -4.89 -8.20 -7.02
CA LEU A 128 -6.11 -7.69 -6.39
C LEU A 128 -7.12 -8.83 -6.23
N THR A 129 -7.58 -9.07 -5.02
CA THR A 129 -8.66 -10.01 -4.70
C THR A 129 -9.88 -9.24 -4.26
N LEU A 130 -11.00 -9.45 -4.93
CA LEU A 130 -12.31 -8.95 -4.55
C LEU A 130 -13.07 -10.08 -3.86
N VAL A 131 -13.58 -9.83 -2.66
CA VAL A 131 -14.39 -10.76 -1.88
C VAL A 131 -15.80 -10.21 -1.79
N TYR A 132 -16.76 -10.96 -2.33
CA TYR A 132 -18.17 -10.58 -2.31
C TYR A 132 -18.85 -11.10 -1.03
N PRO A 133 -19.97 -10.48 -0.58
CA PRO A 133 -20.73 -10.95 0.60
C PRO A 133 -21.14 -12.43 0.53
N THR A 134 -21.29 -12.97 -0.68
CA THR A 134 -21.61 -14.38 -0.94
C THR A 134 -20.39 -15.33 -0.82
N THR A 135 -19.26 -14.86 -0.29
CA THR A 135 -17.94 -15.53 -0.19
C THR A 135 -17.24 -15.83 -1.51
N ALA A 136 -17.87 -15.50 -2.65
CA ALA A 136 -17.23 -15.58 -3.95
C ALA A 136 -16.00 -14.68 -4.00
N ARG A 137 -14.98 -15.10 -4.76
CA ARG A 137 -13.72 -14.37 -4.91
C ARG A 137 -13.36 -14.19 -6.37
N GLN A 138 -12.83 -13.02 -6.69
CA GLN A 138 -12.27 -12.73 -8.01
C GLN A 138 -10.85 -12.19 -7.83
N ASN A 139 -9.90 -12.80 -8.53
CA ASN A 139 -8.51 -12.35 -8.55
C ASN A 139 -8.21 -11.66 -9.87
N ILE A 140 -7.52 -10.53 -9.80
CA ILE A 140 -7.10 -9.72 -10.93
C ILE A 140 -5.62 -9.44 -10.75
N GLU A 141 -4.79 -9.96 -11.64
CA GLU A 141 -3.35 -9.68 -11.62
C GLU A 141 -3.08 -8.27 -12.12
N HIS A 142 -2.16 -7.57 -11.46
CA HIS A 142 -1.67 -6.26 -11.91
C HIS A 142 -2.81 -5.26 -12.18
N ALA A 143 -3.81 -5.20 -11.30
CA ALA A 143 -4.94 -4.29 -11.45
C ALA A 143 -4.52 -2.82 -11.34
N THR A 144 -4.92 -1.97 -12.28
CA THR A 144 -4.72 -0.51 -12.20
C THR A 144 -5.95 0.23 -11.67
N ALA A 145 -7.08 -0.46 -11.59
CA ALA A 145 -8.35 0.00 -11.07
C ALA A 145 -9.15 -1.20 -10.56
N THR A 146 -10.12 -0.95 -9.68
CA THR A 146 -11.19 -1.91 -9.40
C THR A 146 -12.11 -1.99 -10.62
N PRO A 147 -12.70 -3.16 -10.93
CA PRO A 147 -13.69 -3.28 -12.01
C PRO A 147 -15.04 -2.66 -11.61
N ASP A 148 -15.90 -2.38 -12.59
CA ASP A 148 -17.31 -2.16 -12.32
C ASP A 148 -17.97 -3.48 -11.87
N LEU A 149 -18.71 -3.44 -10.76
CA LEU A 149 -19.30 -4.64 -10.15
C LEU A 149 -20.76 -4.44 -9.78
N PHE A 150 -21.47 -5.56 -9.81
CA PHE A 150 -22.85 -5.69 -9.35
C PHE A 150 -22.95 -6.92 -8.45
N TYR A 151 -23.39 -6.74 -7.21
CA TYR A 151 -23.52 -7.82 -6.24
C TYR A 151 -24.73 -7.64 -5.32
N LYS A 152 -25.04 -8.69 -4.56
CA LYS A 152 -26.15 -8.76 -3.61
C LYS A 152 -25.61 -8.96 -2.20
#